data_AF-U6MIX9-F1
#
_entry.id   AF-U6MIX9-F1
#
_cell.length_a   1.000
_cell.length_b   1.000
_cell.length_c   1.000
_cell.angle_alpha   90.00
_cell.angle_beta   90.00
_cell.angle_gamma   90.00
#
_symmetry.space_group_name_H-M   'P 1'
#
loop_
_entity.id
_entity.type
_entity.pdbx_description
1 polymer ?
#
loop_
_entity_poly.entity_id
_entity_poly.type
_entity_poly.pdbx_seq_one_letter_code
_entity_poly.pdbx_strand_id
1 'polypeptide(L)'
;MESNPLRMRKIVHFSKAEELRKEYAEEVKALLEEDREAEAQMNRSMQAEAANLEMSFRVKEASQDSPEALEELKRQREEALSDMLKDLQSQRDMQKAAIQGRLEKAKAALQEQQRQLRQQFEACKEEARKEFLDLSSSLTEKARHDKRAQLLAAARMNPTPENVYALHNQLKEEYRDDLKALVVRQMQEKAKYRHNAAMQQKAESQEAQASAEKYEGNYLMNHCGRITCPLCHPNNTGSATENEAVKTELKTYTSRKTSELHQARVREIQEAAQDAALQDEALRLQEEHLQTVIDTLREFTSVNDSPASTLLEHAKQEKLRLAQERDDLRRFVSARLQEVEKLVRERKQQEEKRRLQESHAAAQKRKMSAKAQETAARKQGQEKDLQRQQRRQAEEARKLRQFIEAMGSEGKTLDDLRQASERRLEKLRRATERERQRQKEVLASKRNSRAARQAKLSREKQAALAQAEQNDMQSAQGLLQSIATKCTATTGESAEQDSGENDFRKLVWEMEVKAYAEEKLQRLSENLVEFLQAAESATNSGGPEDTSIVAGSAELRETVLQVRFWPQSLSRFLLD
;
A
#
# COMPACT_ATOMS: atom_id res chain seq x y z
N MET A 1 36.53 -20.17 -41.11
CA MET A 1 35.05 -20.09 -41.05
C MET A 1 34.64 -20.10 -39.60
N GLU A 2 34.65 -18.93 -38.95
CA GLU A 2 34.26 -18.82 -37.54
C GLU A 2 32.73 -18.81 -37.46
N SER A 3 32.15 -19.79 -36.77
CA SER A 3 30.70 -19.85 -36.60
C SER A 3 30.27 -18.67 -35.73
N ASN A 4 29.56 -17.71 -36.32
CA ASN A 4 28.98 -16.59 -35.59
C ASN A 4 28.14 -17.15 -34.41
N PRO A 5 28.45 -16.81 -33.15
CA PRO A 5 27.79 -17.37 -31.96
C PRO A 5 26.28 -17.11 -31.95
N LEU A 6 25.82 -15.99 -32.53
CA LEU A 6 24.39 -15.72 -32.73
C LEU A 6 23.72 -16.71 -33.69
N ARG A 7 24.45 -17.16 -34.71
CA ARG A 7 23.95 -18.15 -35.68
C ARG A 7 23.79 -19.52 -35.02
N MET A 8 24.74 -19.92 -34.18
CA MET A 8 24.65 -21.17 -33.42
C MET A 8 23.51 -21.14 -32.40
N ARG A 9 23.36 -20.05 -31.64
CA ARG A 9 22.24 -19.87 -30.69
C ARG A 9 20.89 -19.89 -31.41
N LYS A 10 20.78 -19.22 -32.57
CA LYS A 10 19.56 -19.26 -33.41
C LYS A 10 19.17 -20.68 -33.80
N ILE A 11 20.13 -21.51 -34.24
CA ILE A 11 19.88 -22.92 -34.60
C ILE A 11 19.35 -23.72 -33.40
N VAL A 12 19.95 -23.55 -32.22
CA VAL A 12 19.49 -24.22 -30.99
C VAL A 12 18.06 -23.81 -30.62
N HIS A 13 17.73 -22.51 -30.72
CA HIS A 13 16.36 -22.03 -30.45
C HIS A 13 15.33 -22.60 -31.43
N PHE A 14 15.67 -22.72 -32.72
CA PHE A 14 14.77 -23.34 -33.70
C PHE A 14 14.56 -24.84 -33.43
N SER A 15 15.64 -25.58 -33.13
CA SER A 15 15.55 -27.01 -32.74
C SER A 15 14.61 -27.20 -31.54
N LYS A 16 14.80 -26.41 -30.49
CA LYS A 16 13.99 -26.51 -29.27
C LYS A 16 12.53 -26.13 -29.50
N ALA A 17 12.26 -25.16 -30.37
CA ALA A 17 10.89 -24.80 -30.75
C ALA A 17 10.20 -25.89 -31.58
N GLU A 18 10.94 -26.62 -32.41
CA GLU A 18 10.44 -27.77 -33.17
C GLU A 18 10.16 -28.98 -32.26
N GLU A 19 11.06 -29.25 -31.31
CA GLU A 19 10.88 -30.30 -30.29
C GLU A 19 9.58 -30.09 -29.49
N LEU A 20 9.34 -28.87 -28.98
CA LEU A 20 8.10 -28.55 -28.25
C LEU A 20 6.83 -28.73 -29.09
N ARG A 21 6.89 -28.42 -30.39
CA ARG A 21 5.75 -28.64 -31.30
C ARG A 21 5.50 -30.12 -31.53
N LYS A 22 6.57 -30.92 -31.58
CA LYS A 22 6.49 -32.37 -31.73
C LYS A 22 5.89 -33.00 -30.48
N GLU A 23 6.35 -32.63 -29.29
CA GLU A 23 5.81 -33.08 -28.01
C GLU A 23 4.31 -32.76 -27.88
N TYR A 24 3.92 -31.52 -28.21
CA TYR A 24 2.50 -31.15 -28.24
C TYR A 24 1.69 -31.97 -29.24
N ALA A 25 2.22 -32.24 -30.43
CA ALA A 25 1.54 -33.04 -31.44
C ALA A 25 1.35 -34.50 -30.98
N GLU A 26 2.34 -35.07 -30.28
CA GLU A 26 2.26 -36.40 -29.68
C GLU A 26 1.23 -36.44 -28.54
N GLU A 27 1.19 -35.42 -27.68
CA GLU A 27 0.20 -35.31 -26.60
C GLU A 27 -1.23 -35.16 -27.14
N VAL A 28 -1.44 -34.32 -28.16
CA VAL A 28 -2.75 -34.16 -28.81
C VAL A 28 -3.20 -35.48 -29.44
N LYS A 29 -2.28 -36.20 -30.09
CA LYS A 29 -2.60 -37.50 -30.69
C LYS A 29 -3.03 -38.51 -29.62
N ALA A 30 -2.30 -38.60 -28.51
CA ALA A 30 -2.64 -39.48 -27.40
C ALA A 30 -4.01 -39.15 -26.78
N LEU A 31 -4.33 -37.87 -26.58
CA LEU A 31 -5.63 -37.43 -26.05
C LEU A 31 -6.80 -37.75 -26.99
N LEU A 32 -6.59 -37.64 -28.30
CA LEU A 32 -7.61 -37.99 -29.30
C LEU A 32 -7.80 -39.51 -29.43
N GLU A 33 -6.75 -40.29 -29.22
CA GLU A 33 -6.84 -41.75 -29.12
C GLU A 33 -7.59 -42.17 -27.84
N GLU A 34 -7.30 -41.54 -26.70
CA GLU A 34 -8.04 -41.73 -25.44
C GLU A 34 -9.55 -41.46 -25.61
N ASP A 35 -9.92 -40.37 -26.31
CA ASP A 35 -11.33 -40.04 -26.59
C ASP A 35 -12.03 -41.11 -27.43
N ARG A 36 -11.34 -41.65 -28.44
CA ARG A 36 -11.88 -42.70 -29.31
C ARG A 36 -12.05 -44.02 -28.57
N GLU A 37 -11.08 -44.39 -27.73
CA GLU A 37 -11.16 -45.61 -26.93
C GLU A 37 -12.29 -45.54 -25.90
N ALA A 38 -12.44 -44.39 -25.23
CA ALA A 38 -13.52 -44.14 -24.30
C ALA A 38 -14.90 -44.21 -24.98
N GLU A 39 -15.04 -43.64 -26.19
CA GLU A 39 -16.26 -43.73 -26.98
C GLU A 39 -16.59 -45.18 -27.38
N ALA A 40 -15.58 -45.95 -27.82
CA ALA A 40 -15.76 -47.36 -28.15
C ALA A 40 -16.10 -48.21 -26.91
N GLN A 41 -15.57 -47.87 -25.73
CA GLN A 41 -15.94 -48.52 -24.47
C GLN A 41 -17.38 -48.20 -24.08
N MET A 42 -17.79 -46.93 -24.19
CA MET A 42 -19.16 -46.52 -23.84
C MET A 42 -20.20 -47.14 -24.78
N ASN A 43 -19.91 -47.21 -26.08
CA ASN A 43 -20.77 -47.90 -27.05
C ASN A 43 -20.94 -49.39 -26.73
N ARG A 44 -19.88 -50.06 -26.24
CA ARG A 44 -19.95 -51.44 -25.77
C ARG A 44 -20.79 -51.56 -24.49
N SER A 45 -20.64 -50.64 -23.54
CA SER A 45 -21.47 -50.60 -22.32
C SER A 45 -22.94 -50.40 -22.65
N MET A 46 -23.24 -49.46 -23.54
CA MET A 46 -24.61 -49.17 -24.02
C MET A 46 -25.27 -50.42 -24.61
N GLN A 47 -24.58 -51.15 -25.48
CA GLN A 47 -25.11 -52.37 -26.08
C GLN A 47 -25.36 -53.46 -25.02
N ALA A 48 -24.45 -53.62 -24.05
CA ALA A 48 -24.59 -54.59 -22.98
C ALA A 48 -25.75 -54.24 -22.02
N GLU A 49 -25.87 -52.97 -21.62
CA GLU A 49 -26.94 -52.49 -20.74
C GLU A 49 -28.30 -52.53 -21.41
N ALA A 50 -28.39 -52.17 -22.70
CA ALA A 50 -29.62 -52.30 -23.48
C ALA A 50 -30.07 -53.76 -23.59
N ALA A 51 -29.15 -54.69 -23.85
CA ALA A 51 -29.43 -56.13 -23.90
C ALA A 51 -29.88 -56.68 -22.53
N ASN A 52 -29.22 -56.24 -21.44
CA ASN A 52 -29.59 -56.63 -20.08
C ASN A 52 -30.99 -56.12 -19.70
N LEU A 53 -31.30 -54.86 -20.02
CA LEU A 53 -32.63 -54.29 -19.82
C LEU A 53 -33.66 -55.09 -20.62
N GLU A 54 -33.42 -55.32 -21.91
CA GLU A 54 -34.32 -56.11 -22.76
C GLU A 54 -34.59 -57.50 -22.17
N MET A 55 -33.55 -58.23 -21.75
CA MET A 55 -33.71 -59.54 -21.12
C MET A 55 -34.52 -59.46 -19.82
N SER A 56 -34.27 -58.45 -18.98
CA SER A 56 -35.01 -58.26 -17.73
C SER A 56 -36.51 -57.98 -17.94
N PHE A 57 -36.86 -57.26 -19.00
CA PHE A 57 -38.25 -56.97 -19.34
C PHE A 57 -38.93 -58.16 -20.01
N ARG A 58 -38.25 -58.93 -20.86
CA ARG A 58 -38.79 -60.17 -21.44
C ARG A 58 -39.20 -61.19 -20.37
N VAL A 59 -38.42 -61.31 -19.28
CA VAL A 59 -38.77 -62.18 -18.14
C VAL A 59 -40.02 -61.70 -17.42
N LYS A 60 -40.20 -60.38 -17.26
CA LYS A 60 -41.38 -59.79 -16.61
C LYS A 60 -42.63 -59.88 -17.50
N GLU A 61 -42.49 -59.65 -18.81
CA GLU A 61 -43.55 -59.80 -19.81
C GLU A 61 -44.09 -61.23 -19.85
N ALA A 62 -43.20 -62.24 -19.80
CA ALA A 62 -43.59 -63.66 -19.79
C ALA A 62 -44.38 -64.08 -18.53
N SER A 63 -44.43 -63.25 -17.50
CA SER A 63 -45.14 -63.52 -16.23
C SER A 63 -46.43 -62.70 -16.07
N GLN A 64 -46.87 -61.96 -17.10
CA GLN A 64 -48.07 -61.11 -17.05
C GLN A 64 -49.15 -61.58 -18.01
N ASP A 65 -50.37 -61.76 -17.48
CA ASP A 65 -51.53 -62.25 -18.24
C ASP A 65 -52.55 -61.13 -18.57
N SER A 66 -52.38 -59.93 -18.02
CA SER A 66 -53.27 -58.78 -18.26
C SER A 66 -52.74 -57.87 -19.37
N PRO A 67 -53.59 -57.48 -20.36
CA PRO A 67 -53.17 -56.57 -21.43
C PRO A 67 -52.76 -55.18 -20.90
N GLU A 68 -53.42 -54.69 -19.85
CA GLU A 68 -53.08 -53.39 -19.21
C GLU A 68 -51.70 -53.44 -18.54
N ALA A 69 -51.34 -54.57 -17.92
CA ALA A 69 -50.04 -54.76 -17.28
C ALA A 69 -48.89 -54.87 -18.30
N LEU A 70 -49.16 -55.43 -19.48
CA LEU A 70 -48.20 -55.52 -20.59
C LEU A 70 -47.93 -54.14 -21.23
N GLU A 71 -48.95 -53.29 -21.39
CA GLU A 71 -48.75 -51.92 -21.88
C GLU A 71 -47.95 -51.07 -20.88
N GLU A 72 -48.23 -51.19 -19.60
CA GLU A 72 -47.47 -50.49 -18.56
C GLU A 72 -46.00 -50.99 -18.48
N LEU A 73 -45.74 -52.28 -18.68
CA LEU A 73 -44.37 -52.82 -18.78
C LEU A 73 -43.61 -52.27 -20.01
N LYS A 74 -44.28 -52.09 -21.15
CA LYS A 74 -43.67 -51.47 -22.34
C LYS A 74 -43.29 -50.02 -22.06
N ARG A 75 -44.19 -49.26 -21.43
CA ARG A 75 -43.91 -47.88 -21.01
C ARG A 75 -42.72 -47.80 -20.06
N GLN A 76 -42.66 -48.70 -19.07
CA GLN A 76 -41.53 -48.80 -18.12
C GLN A 76 -40.21 -49.19 -18.80
N ARG A 77 -40.26 -50.04 -19.84
CA ARG A 77 -39.08 -50.40 -20.64
C ARG A 77 -38.56 -49.21 -21.44
N GLU A 78 -39.43 -48.48 -22.10
CA GLU A 78 -39.08 -47.27 -22.85
C GLU A 78 -38.52 -46.18 -21.94
N GLU A 79 -39.12 -45.99 -20.77
CA GLU A 79 -38.64 -45.06 -19.73
C GLU A 79 -37.25 -45.46 -19.22
N ALA A 80 -37.03 -46.74 -18.88
CA ALA A 80 -35.74 -47.25 -18.43
C ALA A 80 -34.63 -47.17 -19.51
N LEU A 81 -34.96 -47.43 -20.79
CA LEU A 81 -34.03 -47.26 -21.91
C LEU A 81 -33.69 -45.78 -22.12
N SER A 82 -34.69 -44.89 -22.05
CA SER A 82 -34.49 -43.45 -22.15
C SER A 82 -33.56 -42.94 -21.04
N ASP A 83 -33.77 -43.36 -19.80
CA ASP A 83 -32.96 -42.89 -18.67
C ASP A 83 -31.53 -43.43 -18.71
N MET A 84 -31.32 -44.70 -19.08
CA MET A 84 -29.98 -45.25 -19.32
C MET A 84 -29.23 -44.50 -20.44
N LEU A 85 -29.91 -44.17 -21.55
CA LEU A 85 -29.30 -43.37 -22.62
C LEU A 85 -28.93 -41.95 -22.16
N LYS A 86 -29.77 -41.31 -21.34
CA LYS A 86 -29.45 -39.99 -20.76
C LYS A 86 -28.23 -40.06 -19.84
N ASP A 87 -28.15 -41.09 -18.99
CA ASP A 87 -27.03 -41.28 -18.07
C ASP A 87 -25.72 -41.50 -18.82
N LEU A 88 -25.71 -42.37 -19.83
CA LEU A 88 -24.53 -42.60 -20.68
C LEU A 88 -24.15 -41.35 -21.48
N GLN A 89 -25.13 -40.61 -22.01
CA GLN A 89 -24.86 -39.35 -22.69
C GLN A 89 -24.22 -38.32 -21.74
N SER A 90 -24.71 -38.22 -20.50
CA SER A 90 -24.12 -37.32 -19.49
C SER A 90 -22.68 -37.70 -19.15
N GLN A 91 -22.37 -38.99 -19.08
CA GLN A 91 -21.01 -39.49 -18.87
C GLN A 91 -20.10 -39.15 -20.06
N ARG A 92 -20.60 -39.29 -21.30
CA ARG A 92 -19.85 -38.89 -22.51
C ARG A 92 -19.53 -37.40 -22.50
N ASP A 93 -20.51 -36.57 -22.18
CA ASP A 93 -20.35 -35.13 -22.21
C ASP A 93 -19.33 -34.67 -21.15
N MET A 94 -19.34 -35.28 -19.96
CA MET A 94 -18.31 -35.04 -18.93
C MET A 94 -16.91 -35.47 -19.39
N GLN A 95 -16.78 -36.64 -20.03
CA GLN A 95 -15.49 -37.11 -20.56
C GLN A 95 -14.97 -36.23 -21.70
N LYS A 96 -15.84 -35.84 -22.65
CA LYS A 96 -15.49 -34.90 -23.72
C LYS A 96 -15.00 -33.57 -23.15
N ALA A 97 -15.71 -33.03 -22.15
CA ALA A 97 -15.32 -31.79 -21.48
C ALA A 97 -13.96 -31.93 -20.78
N ALA A 98 -13.67 -33.08 -20.16
CA ALA A 98 -12.38 -33.34 -19.52
C ALA A 98 -11.23 -33.39 -20.54
N ILE A 99 -11.41 -34.08 -21.66
CA ILE A 99 -10.39 -34.19 -22.73
C ILE A 99 -10.19 -32.83 -23.42
N GLN A 100 -11.26 -32.11 -23.73
CA GLN A 100 -11.18 -30.73 -24.25
C GLN A 100 -10.44 -29.80 -23.28
N GLY A 101 -10.72 -29.90 -21.98
CA GLY A 101 -10.00 -29.16 -20.95
C GLY A 101 -8.50 -29.48 -20.91
N ARG A 102 -8.10 -30.74 -21.14
CA ARG A 102 -6.69 -31.14 -21.24
C ARG A 102 -6.04 -30.60 -22.53
N LEU A 103 -6.73 -30.65 -23.67
CA LEU A 103 -6.25 -30.10 -24.94
C LEU A 103 -6.01 -28.58 -24.86
N GLU A 104 -6.93 -27.82 -24.26
CA GLU A 104 -6.75 -26.38 -24.08
C GLU A 104 -5.59 -26.06 -23.12
N LYS A 105 -5.41 -26.86 -22.06
CA LYS A 105 -4.24 -26.73 -21.16
C LYS A 105 -2.92 -27.00 -21.90
N ALA A 106 -2.84 -28.07 -22.69
CA ALA A 106 -1.65 -28.39 -23.48
C ALA A 106 -1.34 -27.29 -24.50
N LYS A 107 -2.37 -26.73 -25.15
CA LYS A 107 -2.23 -25.60 -26.09
C LYS A 107 -1.73 -24.34 -25.38
N ALA A 108 -2.28 -24.02 -24.21
CA ALA A 108 -1.83 -22.89 -23.41
C ALA A 108 -0.37 -23.07 -22.94
N ALA A 109 0.02 -24.28 -22.52
CA ALA A 109 1.39 -24.61 -22.15
C ALA A 109 2.37 -24.42 -23.32
N LEU A 110 2.03 -24.91 -24.51
CA LEU A 110 2.84 -24.68 -25.72
C LEU A 110 3.00 -23.18 -26.03
N GLN A 111 1.91 -22.42 -25.97
CA GLN A 111 1.95 -20.97 -26.22
C GLN A 111 2.84 -20.23 -25.22
N GLU A 112 2.76 -20.61 -23.95
CA GLU A 112 3.60 -20.05 -22.89
C GLU A 112 5.08 -20.36 -23.12
N GLN A 113 5.43 -21.63 -23.35
CA GLN A 113 6.81 -22.05 -23.60
C GLN A 113 7.38 -21.42 -24.88
N GLN A 114 6.59 -21.31 -25.95
CA GLN A 114 7.02 -20.60 -27.16
C GLN A 114 7.26 -19.10 -26.91
N ARG A 115 6.45 -18.46 -26.05
CA ARG A 115 6.65 -17.07 -25.66
C ARG A 115 7.96 -16.90 -24.88
N GLN A 116 8.21 -17.78 -23.91
CA GLN A 116 9.44 -17.78 -23.12
C GLN A 116 10.68 -17.99 -24.00
N LEU A 117 10.64 -18.95 -24.94
CA LEU A 117 11.72 -19.18 -25.91
C LEU A 117 12.01 -17.95 -26.78
N ARG A 118 10.98 -17.23 -27.24
CA ARG A 118 11.15 -15.99 -28.00
C ARG A 118 11.77 -14.88 -27.14
N GLN A 119 11.34 -14.75 -25.89
CA GLN A 119 11.91 -13.77 -24.96
C GLN A 119 13.39 -14.07 -24.68
N GLN A 120 13.74 -15.33 -24.45
CA GLN A 120 15.14 -15.75 -24.27
C GLN A 120 15.99 -15.44 -25.51
N PHE A 121 15.47 -15.70 -26.71
CA PHE A 121 16.19 -15.39 -27.95
C PHE A 121 16.42 -13.89 -28.14
N GLU A 122 15.39 -13.06 -27.92
CA GLU A 122 15.55 -11.60 -27.99
C GLU A 122 16.50 -11.08 -26.91
N ALA A 123 16.46 -11.62 -25.69
CA ALA A 123 17.42 -11.28 -24.64
C ALA A 123 18.87 -11.60 -25.07
N CYS A 124 19.13 -12.80 -25.58
CA CYS A 124 20.46 -13.18 -26.07
C CYS A 124 20.93 -12.30 -27.25
N LYS A 125 20.02 -11.83 -28.09
CA LYS A 125 20.32 -10.95 -29.22
C LYS A 125 20.67 -9.54 -28.75
N GLU A 126 19.98 -9.01 -27.75
CA GLU A 126 20.32 -7.73 -27.13
C GLU A 126 21.65 -7.83 -26.35
N GLU A 127 21.91 -8.93 -25.64
CA GLU A 127 23.20 -9.20 -25.01
C GLU A 127 24.35 -9.19 -26.03
N ALA A 128 24.23 -9.94 -27.13
CA ALA A 128 25.27 -9.97 -28.15
C ALA A 128 25.46 -8.61 -28.85
N ARG A 129 24.40 -7.83 -29.02
CA ARG A 129 24.51 -6.44 -29.51
C ARG A 129 25.26 -5.56 -28.52
N LYS A 130 24.98 -5.71 -27.23
CA LYS A 130 25.67 -4.99 -26.17
C LYS A 130 27.15 -5.36 -26.13
N GLU A 131 27.50 -6.64 -26.14
CA GLU A 131 28.89 -7.11 -26.22
C GLU A 131 29.63 -6.54 -27.45
N PHE A 132 28.98 -6.52 -28.61
CA PHE A 132 29.57 -5.93 -29.82
C PHE A 132 29.79 -4.42 -29.68
N LEU A 133 28.83 -3.69 -29.11
CA LEU A 133 28.96 -2.26 -28.86
C LEU A 133 30.07 -1.97 -27.84
N ASP A 134 30.18 -2.78 -26.78
CA ASP A 134 31.21 -2.66 -25.74
C ASP A 134 32.61 -2.96 -26.30
N LEU A 135 32.74 -3.96 -27.19
CA LEU A 135 34.00 -4.23 -27.88
C LEU A 135 34.37 -3.08 -28.84
N SER A 136 33.39 -2.59 -29.61
CA SER A 136 33.60 -1.48 -30.54
C SER A 136 33.99 -0.21 -29.80
N SER A 137 33.36 0.12 -28.67
CA SER A 137 33.72 1.28 -27.86
C SER A 137 35.14 1.14 -27.31
N SER A 138 35.48 -0.02 -26.73
CA SER A 138 36.82 -0.31 -26.23
C SER A 138 37.92 -0.14 -27.30
N LEU A 139 37.69 -0.64 -28.52
CA LEU A 139 38.65 -0.46 -29.63
C LEU A 139 38.79 1.02 -30.03
N THR A 140 37.69 1.78 -30.07
CA THR A 140 37.75 3.21 -30.38
C THR A 140 38.43 4.02 -29.28
N GLU A 141 38.24 3.68 -28.00
CA GLU A 141 38.90 4.31 -26.87
C GLU A 141 40.40 4.02 -26.88
N LYS A 142 40.80 2.78 -27.16
CA LYS A 142 42.20 2.41 -27.31
C LYS A 142 42.87 3.20 -28.44
N ALA A 143 42.23 3.28 -29.60
CA ALA A 143 42.75 4.07 -30.73
C ALA A 143 42.86 5.57 -30.41
N ARG A 144 41.89 6.13 -29.65
CA ARG A 144 41.94 7.51 -29.16
C ARG A 144 43.12 7.73 -28.22
N HIS A 145 43.30 6.85 -27.23
CA HIS A 145 44.41 6.92 -26.28
C HIS A 145 45.77 6.80 -26.97
N ASP A 146 45.91 5.87 -27.93
CA ASP A 146 47.14 5.69 -28.70
C ASP A 146 47.47 6.95 -29.53
N LYS A 147 46.48 7.55 -30.20
CA LYS A 147 46.65 8.81 -30.95
C LYS A 147 47.07 9.96 -30.05
N ARG A 148 46.43 10.11 -28.88
CA ARG A 148 46.80 11.12 -27.88
C ARG A 148 48.22 10.92 -27.37
N ALA A 149 48.59 9.70 -27.02
CA ALA A 149 49.92 9.37 -26.53
C ALA A 149 51.01 9.68 -27.58
N GLN A 150 50.75 9.37 -28.85
CA GLN A 150 51.65 9.70 -29.97
C GLN A 150 51.83 11.22 -30.13
N LEU A 151 50.74 12.00 -30.12
CA LEU A 151 50.81 13.46 -30.24
C LEU A 151 51.50 14.10 -29.02
N LEU A 152 51.27 13.56 -27.82
CA LEU A 152 51.94 14.01 -26.61
C LEU A 152 53.45 13.74 -26.67
N ALA A 153 53.85 12.55 -27.14
CA ALA A 153 55.26 12.22 -27.34
C ALA A 153 55.91 13.11 -28.40
N ALA A 154 55.22 13.39 -29.51
CA ALA A 154 55.71 14.30 -30.55
C ALA A 154 55.93 15.72 -30.02
N ALA A 155 54.98 16.25 -29.24
CA ALA A 155 55.09 17.56 -28.61
C ALA A 155 56.21 17.62 -27.56
N ARG A 156 56.46 16.53 -26.80
CA ARG A 156 57.58 16.44 -25.84
C ARG A 156 58.95 16.42 -26.52
N MET A 157 59.06 15.75 -27.66
CA MET A 157 60.32 15.69 -28.41
C MET A 157 60.62 17.01 -29.12
N ASN A 158 59.61 17.63 -29.72
CA ASN A 158 59.73 18.90 -30.43
C ASN A 158 58.50 19.79 -30.14
N PRO A 159 58.59 20.71 -29.16
CA PRO A 159 57.48 21.57 -28.74
C PRO A 159 57.27 22.75 -29.70
N THR A 160 57.10 22.46 -31.00
CA THR A 160 56.77 23.46 -32.01
C THR A 160 55.29 23.84 -31.93
N PRO A 161 54.91 25.04 -32.42
CA PRO A 161 53.52 25.46 -32.48
C PRO A 161 52.60 24.44 -33.15
N GLU A 162 53.03 23.81 -34.25
CA GLU A 162 52.27 22.80 -34.98
C GLU A 162 51.93 21.58 -34.10
N ASN A 163 52.92 21.07 -33.35
CA ASN A 163 52.74 19.90 -32.49
C ASN A 163 51.85 20.20 -31.28
N VAL A 164 52.00 21.39 -30.69
CA VAL A 164 51.17 21.85 -29.57
C VAL A 164 49.71 22.05 -30.02
N TYR A 165 49.48 22.67 -31.19
CA TYR A 165 48.14 22.81 -31.75
C TYR A 165 47.52 21.46 -32.14
N ALA A 166 48.30 20.53 -32.70
CA ALA A 166 47.83 19.19 -33.02
C ALA A 166 47.36 18.44 -31.77
N LEU A 167 48.14 18.49 -30.68
CA LEU A 167 47.77 17.91 -29.40
C LEU A 167 46.51 18.56 -28.80
N HIS A 168 46.43 19.90 -28.80
CA HIS A 168 45.25 20.61 -28.32
C HIS A 168 44.00 20.31 -29.16
N ASN A 169 44.13 20.21 -30.49
CA ASN A 169 43.01 19.86 -31.37
C ASN A 169 42.53 18.44 -31.13
N GLN A 170 43.44 17.50 -30.85
CA GLN A 170 43.09 16.14 -30.44
C GLN A 170 42.27 16.13 -29.13
N LEU A 171 42.67 16.91 -28.12
CA LEU A 171 41.91 17.03 -26.88
C LEU A 171 40.51 17.60 -27.13
N LYS A 172 40.38 18.58 -28.05
CA LYS A 172 39.08 19.13 -28.46
C LYS A 172 38.22 18.11 -29.20
N GLU A 173 38.81 17.24 -30.02
CA GLU A 173 38.10 16.14 -30.69
C GLU A 173 37.56 15.14 -29.67
N GLU A 174 38.39 14.73 -28.70
CA GLU A 174 37.99 13.84 -27.60
C GLU A 174 36.77 14.39 -26.85
N TYR A 175 36.83 15.67 -26.45
CA TYR A 175 35.70 16.34 -25.79
C TYR A 175 34.42 16.35 -26.63
N ARG A 176 34.52 16.58 -27.94
CA ARG A 176 33.33 16.57 -28.81
C ARG A 176 32.69 15.19 -28.87
N ASP A 177 33.48 14.13 -28.87
CA ASP A 177 32.94 12.77 -28.90
C ASP A 177 32.35 12.37 -27.55
N ASP A 178 32.98 12.77 -26.44
CA ASP A 178 32.44 12.56 -25.09
C ASP A 178 31.13 13.34 -24.88
N LEU A 179 31.04 14.56 -25.41
CA LEU A 179 29.81 15.36 -25.39
C LEU A 179 28.69 14.70 -26.21
N LYS A 180 28.98 14.13 -27.39
CA LYS A 180 27.99 13.36 -28.16
C LYS A 180 27.51 12.15 -27.38
N ALA A 181 28.41 11.40 -26.75
CA ALA A 181 28.07 10.24 -25.94
C ALA A 181 27.19 10.63 -24.75
N LEU A 182 27.51 11.74 -24.09
CA LEU A 182 26.71 12.32 -23.02
C LEU A 182 25.29 12.67 -23.51
N VAL A 183 25.16 13.41 -24.61
CA VAL A 183 23.84 13.80 -25.16
C VAL A 183 22.98 12.58 -25.46
N VAL A 184 23.55 11.52 -26.04
CA VAL A 184 22.80 10.27 -26.30
C VAL A 184 22.34 9.62 -24.99
N ARG A 185 23.19 9.56 -23.97
CA ARG A 185 22.81 9.05 -22.64
C ARG A 185 21.68 9.87 -22.03
N GLN A 186 21.79 11.20 -22.05
CA GLN A 186 20.78 12.10 -21.53
C GLN A 186 19.43 11.96 -22.28
N MET A 187 19.46 11.77 -23.61
CA MET A 187 18.24 11.49 -24.39
C MET A 187 17.57 10.18 -23.97
N GLN A 188 18.35 9.12 -23.72
CA GLN A 188 17.83 7.84 -23.24
C GLN A 188 17.23 7.96 -21.84
N GLU A 189 17.88 8.69 -20.93
CA GLU A 189 17.36 8.95 -19.58
C GLU A 189 16.07 9.77 -19.61
N LYS A 190 16.01 10.84 -20.41
CA LYS A 190 14.77 11.60 -20.62
C LYS A 190 13.65 10.72 -21.19
N ALA A 191 13.95 9.83 -22.13
CA ALA A 191 12.97 8.90 -22.69
C ALA A 191 12.44 7.91 -21.64
N LYS A 192 13.32 7.35 -20.80
CA LYS A 192 12.94 6.48 -19.67
C LYS A 192 12.05 7.22 -18.68
N TYR A 193 12.41 8.44 -18.31
CA TYR A 193 11.62 9.25 -17.38
C TYR A 193 10.22 9.53 -17.93
N ARG A 194 10.11 9.98 -19.19
CA ARG A 194 8.82 10.21 -19.85
C ARG A 194 7.97 8.95 -19.93
N HIS A 195 8.58 7.79 -20.20
CA HIS A 195 7.89 6.51 -20.19
C HIS A 195 7.34 6.18 -18.79
N ASN A 196 8.17 6.31 -17.74
CA ASN A 196 7.77 6.06 -16.37
C ASN A 196 6.66 7.02 -15.90
N ALA A 197 6.77 8.30 -16.24
CA ALA A 197 5.75 9.31 -15.95
C ALA A 197 4.42 8.99 -16.66
N ALA A 198 4.47 8.56 -17.93
CA ALA A 198 3.28 8.14 -18.67
C ALA A 198 2.64 6.87 -18.06
N MET A 199 3.45 5.92 -17.59
CA MET A 199 2.96 4.71 -16.92
C MET A 199 2.33 5.03 -15.56
N GLN A 200 2.90 5.95 -14.79
CA GLN A 200 2.30 6.44 -13.55
C GLN A 200 0.97 7.16 -13.82
N GLN A 201 0.90 8.02 -14.83
CA GLN A 201 -0.37 8.66 -15.21
C GLN A 201 -1.44 7.66 -15.63
N LYS A 202 -1.07 6.60 -16.36
CA LYS A 202 -1.99 5.51 -16.71
C LYS A 202 -2.47 4.75 -15.49
N ALA A 203 -1.58 4.43 -14.55
CA ALA A 203 -1.93 3.77 -13.30
C ALA A 203 -2.86 4.64 -12.44
N GLU A 204 -2.53 5.92 -12.25
CA GLU A 204 -3.37 6.90 -11.55
C GLU A 204 -4.75 7.05 -12.22
N SER A 205 -4.81 7.03 -13.55
CA SER A 205 -6.07 7.10 -14.31
C SER A 205 -6.91 5.83 -14.16
N GLN A 206 -6.28 4.65 -14.15
CA GLN A 206 -6.95 3.37 -13.91
C GLN A 206 -7.46 3.27 -12.46
N GLU A 207 -6.71 3.74 -11.47
CA GLU A 207 -7.17 3.82 -10.09
C GLU A 207 -8.31 4.83 -9.93
N ALA A 208 -8.25 5.96 -10.63
CA ALA A 208 -9.33 6.95 -10.67
C ALA A 208 -10.60 6.39 -11.34
N GLN A 209 -10.46 5.58 -12.41
CA GLN A 209 -11.57 4.89 -13.05
C GLN A 209 -12.14 3.77 -12.17
N ALA A 210 -11.31 2.94 -11.56
CA ALA A 210 -11.76 1.87 -10.67
C ALA A 210 -12.41 2.41 -9.38
N SER A 211 -11.95 3.56 -8.89
CA SER A 211 -12.63 4.27 -7.79
C SER A 211 -13.92 4.93 -8.25
N ALA A 212 -13.97 5.52 -9.45
CA ALA A 212 -15.20 6.04 -10.03
C ALA A 212 -16.24 4.90 -10.21
N GLU A 213 -15.88 3.75 -10.75
CA GLU A 213 -16.77 2.58 -10.92
C GLU A 213 -17.31 2.07 -9.57
N LYS A 214 -16.50 2.09 -8.51
CA LYS A 214 -16.95 1.74 -7.14
C LYS A 214 -17.98 2.72 -6.56
N TYR A 215 -17.96 3.98 -7.00
CA TYR A 215 -18.91 5.00 -6.55
C TYR A 215 -20.10 5.18 -7.51
N GLU A 216 -19.91 4.96 -8.82
CA GLU A 216 -20.95 4.96 -9.86
C GLU A 216 -21.82 3.70 -9.84
N GLY A 217 -21.29 2.57 -9.38
CA GLY A 217 -22.06 1.35 -9.11
C GLY A 217 -23.19 1.54 -8.08
N ASN A 218 -23.26 2.71 -7.42
CA ASN A 218 -24.33 3.06 -6.48
C ASN A 218 -25.19 4.25 -6.92
N TYR A 219 -24.91 4.90 -8.07
CA TYR A 219 -25.65 6.07 -8.56
C TYR A 219 -26.22 5.94 -9.98
N LEU A 220 -25.67 5.10 -10.85
CA LEU A 220 -26.20 4.91 -12.21
C LEU A 220 -27.32 3.86 -12.32
N MET A 221 -27.70 3.20 -11.22
CA MET A 221 -28.84 2.27 -11.22
C MET A 221 -30.17 2.90 -10.80
N ASN A 222 -30.22 4.21 -10.52
CA ASN A 222 -31.46 4.94 -10.28
C ASN A 222 -31.43 6.28 -11.03
N HIS A 223 -32.41 6.46 -11.91
CA HIS A 223 -32.68 7.58 -12.84
C HIS A 223 -32.01 7.41 -14.22
N CYS A 224 -32.71 7.24 -15.36
CA CYS A 224 -34.10 7.59 -15.67
C CYS A 224 -34.65 6.79 -16.87
N GLY A 225 -35.65 5.93 -16.61
CA GLY A 225 -36.69 5.53 -17.57
C GLY A 225 -38.06 6.14 -17.24
N ARG A 226 -38.13 7.13 -16.34
CA ARG A 226 -39.37 7.83 -15.96
C ARG A 226 -39.09 9.25 -15.47
N ILE A 227 -39.56 10.21 -16.28
CA ILE A 227 -40.05 11.56 -15.96
C ILE A 227 -39.57 12.13 -14.62
N THR A 228 -38.31 12.58 -14.54
CA THR A 228 -37.84 13.67 -13.65
C THR A 228 -36.39 13.97 -14.01
N CYS A 229 -36.18 14.84 -15.01
CA CYS A 229 -34.86 15.42 -15.33
C CYS A 229 -34.99 16.94 -15.13
N PRO A 230 -34.25 17.56 -14.18
CA PRO A 230 -34.42 18.98 -13.86
C PRO A 230 -33.86 19.93 -14.93
N LEU A 231 -33.08 19.41 -15.88
CA LEU A 231 -32.55 20.21 -16.99
C LEU A 231 -33.61 20.56 -18.06
N CYS A 232 -34.79 19.91 -18.02
CA CYS A 232 -35.85 20.15 -19.01
C CYS A 232 -37.11 20.85 -18.47
N HIS A 233 -37.26 21.07 -17.15
CA HIS A 233 -38.42 21.74 -16.55
C HIS A 233 -38.02 22.79 -15.49
N PRO A 234 -38.13 24.11 -15.78
CA PRO A 234 -37.66 25.17 -14.88
C PRO A 234 -38.55 25.44 -13.64
N ASN A 235 -39.71 24.78 -13.53
CA ASN A 235 -40.71 25.07 -12.50
C ASN A 235 -40.96 23.89 -11.56
N ASN A 236 -39.90 23.19 -11.13
CA ASN A 236 -40.02 22.24 -10.05
C ASN A 236 -39.22 22.75 -8.84
N THR A 237 -39.92 22.99 -7.74
CA THR A 237 -39.34 23.29 -6.43
C THR A 237 -38.53 22.07 -5.97
N GLY A 238 -37.28 22.00 -6.41
CA GLY A 238 -36.35 20.92 -6.10
C GLY A 238 -36.23 20.72 -4.60
N SER A 239 -36.38 19.49 -4.16
CA SER A 239 -36.18 19.11 -2.76
C SER A 239 -34.76 19.46 -2.31
N ALA A 240 -34.59 19.80 -1.04
CA ALA A 240 -33.30 20.17 -0.44
C ALA A 240 -32.15 19.17 -0.72
N THR A 241 -32.50 17.92 -1.06
CA THR A 241 -31.58 16.82 -1.41
C THR A 241 -30.91 16.98 -2.77
N GLU A 242 -31.57 17.54 -3.80
CA GLU A 242 -30.97 17.73 -5.13
C GLU A 242 -29.93 18.87 -5.11
N ASN A 243 -30.19 19.94 -4.35
CA ASN A 243 -29.24 21.04 -4.16
C ASN A 243 -28.01 20.63 -3.32
N GLU A 244 -28.13 19.66 -2.42
CA GLU A 244 -26.99 19.11 -1.68
C GLU A 244 -26.08 18.25 -2.55
N ALA A 245 -26.65 17.43 -3.45
CA ALA A 245 -25.92 16.59 -4.40
C ALA A 245 -25.08 17.42 -5.37
N VAL A 246 -25.67 18.44 -6.01
CA VAL A 246 -24.97 19.36 -6.91
C VAL A 246 -23.85 20.13 -6.20
N LYS A 247 -24.08 20.52 -4.93
CA LYS A 247 -23.05 21.21 -4.12
C LYS A 247 -21.91 20.29 -3.71
N THR A 248 -22.17 19.00 -3.48
CA THR A 248 -21.11 18.01 -3.26
C THR A 248 -20.31 17.72 -4.52
N GLU A 249 -20.94 17.63 -5.69
CA GLU A 249 -20.28 17.45 -6.97
C GLU A 249 -19.39 18.63 -7.36
N LEU A 250 -19.87 19.86 -7.15
CA LEU A 250 -19.07 21.05 -7.42
C LEU A 250 -17.81 21.11 -6.52
N LYS A 251 -17.93 20.67 -5.26
CA LYS A 251 -16.82 20.59 -4.30
C LYS A 251 -15.82 19.48 -4.65
N THR A 252 -16.29 18.31 -5.07
CA THR A 252 -15.40 17.21 -5.50
C THR A 252 -14.69 17.58 -6.80
N TYR A 253 -15.39 18.18 -7.76
CA TYR A 253 -14.80 18.67 -9.01
C TYR A 253 -13.73 19.74 -8.77
N THR A 254 -14.03 20.77 -7.96
CA THR A 254 -13.05 21.81 -7.65
C THR A 254 -11.86 21.26 -6.89
N SER A 255 -12.06 20.38 -5.91
CA SER A 255 -10.97 19.71 -5.19
C SER A 255 -10.09 18.84 -6.10
N ARG A 256 -10.69 18.17 -7.08
CA ARG A 256 -9.96 17.35 -8.04
C ARG A 256 -9.12 18.23 -8.97
N LYS A 257 -9.72 19.27 -9.53
CA LYS A 257 -9.06 20.21 -10.44
C LYS A 257 -7.90 20.96 -9.78
N THR A 258 -8.03 21.37 -8.51
CA THR A 258 -6.94 22.02 -7.78
C THR A 258 -5.79 21.05 -7.46
N SER A 259 -6.10 19.78 -7.17
CA SER A 259 -5.10 18.72 -6.99
C SER A 259 -4.35 18.44 -8.30
N GLU A 260 -5.07 18.34 -9.43
CA GLU A 260 -4.49 18.14 -10.75
C GLU A 260 -3.54 19.29 -11.14
N LEU A 261 -3.94 20.55 -10.92
CA LEU A 261 -3.09 21.72 -11.17
C LEU A 261 -1.83 21.75 -10.28
N HIS A 262 -1.95 21.37 -9.00
CA HIS A 262 -0.79 21.25 -8.11
C HIS A 262 0.17 20.16 -8.58
N GLN A 263 -0.35 19.00 -8.97
CA GLN A 263 0.45 17.90 -9.50
C GLN A 263 1.14 18.29 -10.80
N ALA A 264 0.45 18.98 -11.70
CA ALA A 264 1.03 19.51 -12.94
C ALA A 264 2.19 20.47 -12.63
N ARG A 265 1.99 21.44 -11.72
CA ARG A 265 3.05 22.38 -11.32
C ARG A 265 4.25 21.70 -10.67
N VAL A 266 4.03 20.68 -9.83
CA VAL A 266 5.14 19.90 -9.25
C VAL A 266 5.91 19.16 -10.34
N ARG A 267 5.22 18.57 -11.33
CA ARG A 267 5.85 17.89 -12.47
C ARG A 267 6.68 18.87 -13.32
N GLU A 268 6.13 20.04 -13.65
CA GLU A 268 6.84 21.08 -14.41
C GLU A 268 8.14 21.50 -13.70
N ILE A 269 8.11 21.69 -12.38
CA ILE A 269 9.31 22.07 -11.63
C ILE A 269 10.31 20.91 -11.55
N GLN A 270 9.84 19.66 -11.42
CA GLN A 270 10.70 18.47 -11.46
C GLN A 270 11.38 18.28 -12.81
N GLU A 271 10.65 18.47 -13.92
CA GLU A 271 11.21 18.44 -15.27
C GLU A 271 12.25 19.54 -15.47
N ALA A 272 11.97 20.77 -15.03
CA ALA A 272 12.94 21.88 -15.10
C ALA A 272 14.19 21.63 -14.25
N ALA A 273 14.04 21.04 -13.05
CA ALA A 273 15.17 20.68 -12.20
C ALA A 273 16.01 19.56 -12.82
N GLN A 274 15.38 18.58 -13.48
CA GLN A 274 16.06 17.52 -14.21
C GLN A 274 16.83 18.06 -15.42
N ASP A 275 16.22 18.94 -16.21
CA ASP A 275 16.87 19.57 -17.35
C ASP A 275 18.10 20.37 -16.93
N ALA A 276 18.00 21.11 -15.82
CA ALA A 276 19.13 21.84 -15.25
C ALA A 276 20.22 20.92 -14.68
N ALA A 277 19.86 19.76 -14.11
CA ALA A 277 20.85 18.75 -13.67
C ALA A 277 21.62 18.15 -14.85
N LEU A 278 20.93 17.87 -15.97
CA LEU A 278 21.56 17.40 -17.20
C LEU A 278 22.47 18.48 -17.82
N GLN A 279 22.09 19.75 -17.69
CA GLN A 279 22.95 20.87 -18.07
C GLN A 279 24.19 20.98 -17.19
N ASP A 280 24.08 20.79 -15.86
CA ASP A 280 25.26 20.77 -14.97
C ASP A 280 26.22 19.64 -15.33
N GLU A 281 25.72 18.47 -15.72
CA GLU A 281 26.55 17.35 -16.16
C GLU A 281 27.35 17.69 -17.44
N ALA A 282 26.72 18.37 -18.40
CA ALA A 282 27.41 18.83 -19.62
C ALA A 282 28.48 19.89 -19.31
N LEU A 283 28.19 20.83 -18.43
CA LEU A 283 29.17 21.83 -17.99
C LEU A 283 30.30 21.20 -17.17
N ARG A 284 30.01 20.17 -16.37
CA ARG A 284 31.02 19.40 -15.64
C ARG A 284 31.98 18.72 -16.60
N LEU A 285 31.46 18.07 -17.65
CA LEU A 285 32.28 17.45 -18.69
C LEU A 285 33.20 18.49 -19.37
N GLN A 286 32.66 19.67 -19.67
CA GLN A 286 33.45 20.76 -20.24
C GLN A 286 34.54 21.25 -19.29
N GLU A 287 34.25 21.34 -17.98
CA GLU A 287 35.23 21.71 -16.96
C GLU A 287 36.35 20.65 -16.80
N GLU A 288 35.99 19.36 -16.80
CA GLU A 288 36.93 18.23 -16.77
C GLU A 288 37.85 18.23 -18.02
N HIS A 289 37.29 18.51 -19.19
CA HIS A 289 38.06 18.69 -20.42
C HIS A 289 39.04 19.86 -20.31
N LEU A 290 38.58 21.04 -19.86
CA LEU A 290 39.46 22.20 -19.68
C LEU A 290 40.57 21.93 -18.66
N GLN A 291 40.28 21.20 -17.58
CA GLN A 291 41.30 20.77 -16.63
C GLN A 291 42.35 19.88 -17.29
N THR A 292 41.92 18.91 -18.11
CA THR A 292 42.82 18.04 -18.89
C THR A 292 43.70 18.84 -19.85
N VAL A 293 43.13 19.84 -20.52
CA VAL A 293 43.86 20.77 -21.40
C VAL A 293 44.89 21.57 -20.62
N ILE A 294 44.52 22.13 -19.46
CA ILE A 294 45.44 22.87 -18.59
C ILE A 294 46.61 22.01 -18.15
N ASP A 295 46.35 20.79 -17.67
CA ASP A 295 47.39 19.89 -17.18
C ASP A 295 48.33 19.46 -18.29
N THR A 296 47.79 19.19 -19.49
CA THR A 296 48.58 18.78 -20.66
C THR A 296 49.42 19.95 -21.20
N LEU A 297 48.85 21.16 -21.31
CA LEU A 297 49.56 22.31 -21.88
C LEU A 297 50.61 22.91 -20.92
N ARG A 298 50.47 22.71 -19.61
CA ARG A 298 51.43 23.17 -18.60
C ARG A 298 52.83 22.59 -18.81
N GLU A 299 52.94 21.40 -19.41
CA GLU A 299 54.23 20.78 -19.76
C GLU A 299 55.04 21.61 -20.77
N PHE A 300 54.39 22.47 -21.57
CA PHE A 300 54.98 23.14 -22.73
C PHE A 300 55.12 24.67 -22.57
N THR A 301 54.84 25.22 -21.39
CA THR A 301 54.84 26.68 -21.15
C THR A 301 56.23 27.28 -20.96
N SER A 302 57.26 26.48 -20.69
CA SER A 302 58.64 26.95 -20.47
C SER A 302 59.41 27.25 -21.77
N VAL A 303 58.80 27.00 -22.93
CA VAL A 303 59.42 27.18 -24.24
C VAL A 303 59.01 28.55 -24.79
N ASN A 304 59.99 29.44 -25.00
CA ASN A 304 59.79 30.88 -25.24
C ASN A 304 59.00 31.25 -26.52
N ASP A 305 58.67 30.29 -27.39
CA ASP A 305 57.89 30.50 -28.63
C ASP A 305 56.65 29.58 -28.73
N SER A 306 56.27 28.92 -27.64
CA SER A 306 55.17 27.96 -27.64
C SER A 306 53.79 28.64 -27.49
N PRO A 307 52.78 28.31 -28.32
CA PRO A 307 51.40 28.80 -28.17
C PRO A 307 50.72 28.25 -26.90
N ALA A 308 51.37 27.33 -26.17
CA ALA A 308 50.86 26.73 -24.95
C ALA A 308 50.51 27.76 -23.88
N SER A 309 51.27 28.86 -23.75
CA SER A 309 51.00 29.90 -22.75
C SER A 309 49.65 30.60 -22.97
N THR A 310 49.37 31.02 -24.20
CA THR A 310 48.11 31.67 -24.58
C THR A 310 46.92 30.71 -24.47
N LEU A 311 47.07 29.46 -24.94
CA LEU A 311 46.03 28.44 -24.86
C LEU A 311 45.73 28.05 -23.41
N LEU A 312 46.74 28.00 -22.55
CA LEU A 312 46.59 27.69 -21.13
C LEU A 312 45.88 28.82 -20.38
N GLU A 313 46.21 30.09 -20.64
CA GLU A 313 45.49 31.22 -20.05
C GLU A 313 44.02 31.27 -20.50
N HIS A 314 43.76 31.04 -21.79
CA HIS A 314 42.39 30.90 -22.29
C HIS A 314 41.63 29.76 -21.59
N ALA A 315 42.25 28.58 -21.44
CA ALA A 315 41.63 27.44 -20.77
C ALA A 315 41.33 27.72 -19.29
N LYS A 316 42.20 28.43 -18.57
CA LYS A 316 41.96 28.86 -17.18
C LYS A 316 40.79 29.84 -17.08
N GLN A 317 40.74 30.84 -17.96
CA GLN A 317 39.65 31.83 -17.97
C GLN A 317 38.31 31.17 -18.26
N GLU A 318 38.23 30.31 -19.28
CA GLU A 318 37.01 29.56 -19.59
C GLU A 318 36.61 28.63 -18.44
N LYS A 319 37.56 27.96 -17.78
CA LYS A 319 37.26 27.09 -16.64
C LYS A 319 36.63 27.89 -15.50
N LEU A 320 37.17 29.08 -15.20
CA LEU A 320 36.62 29.95 -14.16
C LEU A 320 35.22 30.47 -14.52
N ARG A 321 34.97 30.80 -15.80
CA ARG A 321 33.63 31.15 -16.29
C ARG A 321 32.64 30.00 -16.10
N LEU A 322 33.02 28.78 -16.47
CA LEU A 322 32.16 27.59 -16.31
C LEU A 322 31.86 27.29 -14.84
N ALA A 323 32.83 27.43 -13.94
CA ALA A 323 32.61 27.22 -12.51
C ALA A 323 31.52 28.18 -11.97
N GLN A 324 31.52 29.44 -12.41
CA GLN A 324 30.49 30.41 -12.07
C GLN A 324 29.11 30.02 -12.65
N GLU A 325 29.06 29.66 -13.94
CA GLU A 325 27.81 29.21 -14.60
C GLU A 325 27.21 27.98 -13.90
N ARG A 326 28.04 27.04 -13.46
CA ARG A 326 27.62 25.85 -12.69
C ARG A 326 27.07 26.22 -11.32
N ASP A 327 27.73 27.12 -10.60
CA ASP A 327 27.25 27.57 -9.30
C ASP A 327 25.90 28.30 -9.42
N ASP A 328 25.70 29.09 -10.46
CA ASP A 328 24.42 29.75 -10.74
C ASP A 328 23.31 28.74 -11.10
N LEU A 329 23.62 27.70 -11.89
CA LEU A 329 22.69 26.60 -12.18
C LEU A 329 22.32 25.81 -10.92
N ARG A 330 23.29 25.50 -10.06
CA ARG A 330 23.03 24.81 -8.79
C ARG A 330 22.11 25.63 -7.90
N ARG A 331 22.35 26.94 -7.78
CA ARG A 331 21.45 27.86 -7.05
C ARG A 331 20.04 27.86 -7.63
N PHE A 332 19.92 27.88 -8.95
CA PHE A 332 18.63 27.79 -9.64
C PHE A 332 17.90 26.48 -9.31
N VAL A 333 18.57 25.33 -9.42
CA VAL A 333 18.00 24.01 -9.09
C VAL A 333 17.57 23.95 -7.63
N SER A 334 18.41 24.39 -6.70
CA SER A 334 18.07 24.42 -5.28
C SER A 334 16.84 25.28 -5.00
N ALA A 335 16.73 26.46 -5.61
CA ALA A 335 15.56 27.32 -5.46
C ALA A 335 14.27 26.65 -5.99
N ARG A 336 14.35 25.93 -7.11
CA ARG A 336 13.23 25.17 -7.68
C ARG A 336 12.81 23.99 -6.80
N LEU A 337 13.76 23.24 -6.26
CA LEU A 337 13.46 22.15 -5.33
C LEU A 337 12.80 22.66 -4.05
N GLN A 338 13.26 23.80 -3.52
CA GLN A 338 12.61 24.46 -2.39
C GLN A 338 11.16 24.88 -2.72
N GLU A 339 10.88 25.33 -3.94
CA GLU A 339 9.51 25.60 -4.41
C GLU A 339 8.64 24.33 -4.40
N VAL A 340 9.17 23.19 -4.88
CA VAL A 340 8.47 21.90 -4.83
C VAL A 340 8.18 21.48 -3.40
N GLU A 341 9.18 21.53 -2.51
CA GLU A 341 8.99 21.18 -1.11
C GLU A 341 7.93 22.06 -0.45
N LYS A 342 7.93 23.37 -0.75
CA LYS A 342 6.92 24.29 -0.25
C LYS A 342 5.53 23.90 -0.73
N LEU A 343 5.35 23.63 -2.03
CA LEU A 343 4.07 23.19 -2.60
C LEU A 343 3.58 21.87 -1.99
N VAL A 344 4.49 20.91 -1.76
CA VAL A 344 4.17 19.63 -1.13
C VAL A 344 3.76 19.82 0.33
N ARG A 345 4.48 20.67 1.09
CA ARG A 345 4.12 21.02 2.48
C ARG A 345 2.76 21.72 2.56
N GLU A 346 2.52 22.70 1.69
CA GLU A 346 1.23 23.41 1.61
C GLU A 346 0.07 22.45 1.31
N ARG A 347 0.27 21.51 0.38
CA ARG A 347 -0.72 20.47 0.09
C ARG A 347 -1.00 19.58 1.30
N LYS A 348 0.04 19.08 1.97
CA LYS A 348 -0.12 18.25 3.18
C LYS A 348 -0.90 19.00 4.27
N GLN A 349 -0.57 20.26 4.51
CA GLN A 349 -1.29 21.10 5.47
C GLN A 349 -2.76 21.32 5.07
N GLN A 350 -3.06 21.49 3.77
CA GLN A 350 -4.43 21.60 3.28
C GLN A 350 -5.22 20.28 3.47
N GLU A 351 -4.60 19.14 3.17
CA GLU A 351 -5.20 17.81 3.37
C GLU A 351 -5.45 17.52 4.87
N GLU A 352 -4.51 17.87 5.75
CA GLU A 352 -4.68 17.75 7.21
C GLU A 352 -5.81 18.63 7.73
N LYS A 353 -5.86 19.91 7.32
CA LYS A 353 -6.96 20.83 7.67
C LYS A 353 -8.31 20.27 7.23
N ARG A 354 -8.37 19.70 6.03
CA ARG A 354 -9.58 19.04 5.52
C ARG A 354 -9.97 17.81 6.34
N ARG A 355 -9.01 16.93 6.66
CA ARG A 355 -9.25 15.75 7.52
C ARG A 355 -9.76 16.14 8.90
N LEU A 356 -9.23 17.20 9.49
CA LEU A 356 -9.70 17.73 10.78
C LEU A 356 -11.13 18.26 10.66
N GLN A 357 -11.46 18.99 9.60
CA GLN A 357 -12.82 19.48 9.35
C GLN A 357 -13.82 18.33 9.14
N GLU A 358 -13.45 17.31 8.36
CA GLU A 358 -14.27 16.12 8.12
C GLU A 358 -14.48 15.30 9.40
N SER A 359 -13.42 15.11 10.20
CA SER A 359 -13.49 14.46 11.52
C SER A 359 -14.42 15.22 12.48
N HIS A 360 -14.29 16.54 12.55
CA HIS A 360 -15.15 17.38 13.38
C HIS A 360 -16.62 17.32 12.93
N ALA A 361 -16.88 17.39 11.62
CA ALA A 361 -18.23 17.24 11.07
C ALA A 361 -18.82 15.85 11.36
N ALA A 362 -18.02 14.77 11.24
CA ALA A 362 -18.44 13.41 11.57
C ALA A 362 -18.74 13.26 13.08
N ALA A 363 -17.91 13.83 13.95
CA ALA A 363 -18.12 13.84 15.39
C ALA A 363 -19.40 14.60 15.77
N GLN A 364 -19.66 15.75 15.14
CA GLN A 364 -20.92 16.50 15.32
C GLN A 364 -22.13 15.69 14.87
N LYS A 365 -22.09 15.05 13.69
CA LYS A 365 -23.16 14.16 13.21
C LYS A 365 -23.42 13.02 14.20
N ARG A 366 -22.37 12.36 14.70
CA ARG A 366 -22.49 11.31 15.72
C ARG A 366 -23.13 11.84 17.00
N LYS A 367 -22.71 13.01 17.49
CA LYS A 367 -23.30 13.65 18.68
C LYS A 367 -24.78 13.96 18.49
N MET A 368 -25.18 14.46 17.32
CA MET A 368 -26.59 14.72 17.01
C MET A 368 -27.40 13.43 16.91
N SER A 369 -26.86 12.38 16.29
CA SER A 369 -27.52 11.07 16.22
C SER A 369 -27.69 10.42 17.60
N ALA A 370 -26.68 10.53 18.47
CA ALA A 370 -26.74 10.03 19.84
C ALA A 370 -27.80 10.79 20.67
N LYS A 371 -27.86 12.12 20.54
CA LYS A 371 -28.93 12.92 21.15
C LYS A 371 -30.31 12.51 20.65
N ALA A 372 -30.47 12.29 19.33
CA ALA A 372 -31.74 11.84 18.77
C ALA A 372 -32.15 10.47 19.32
N GLN A 373 -31.23 9.50 19.38
CA GLN A 373 -31.48 8.18 19.97
C GLN A 373 -31.84 8.27 21.47
N GLU A 374 -31.13 9.09 22.24
CA GLU A 374 -31.43 9.30 23.66
C GLU A 374 -32.83 9.91 23.86
N THR A 375 -33.21 10.90 23.05
CA THR A 375 -34.56 11.49 23.12
C THR A 375 -35.64 10.48 22.73
N ALA A 376 -35.41 9.63 21.73
CA ALA A 376 -36.33 8.57 21.34
C ALA A 376 -36.49 7.51 22.45
N ALA A 377 -35.38 7.09 23.07
CA ALA A 377 -35.40 6.16 24.19
C ALA A 377 -36.13 6.73 25.41
N ARG A 378 -35.94 8.02 25.72
CA ARG A 378 -36.68 8.70 26.80
C ARG A 378 -38.18 8.74 26.55
N LYS A 379 -38.62 9.06 25.33
CA LYS A 379 -40.05 9.04 24.96
C LYS A 379 -40.65 7.64 25.11
N GLN A 380 -39.95 6.62 24.63
CA GLN A 380 -40.40 5.23 24.78
C GLN A 380 -40.46 4.78 26.25
N GLY A 381 -39.53 5.26 27.09
CA GLY A 381 -39.57 5.04 28.53
C GLY A 381 -40.80 5.67 29.18
N GLN A 382 -41.07 6.95 28.88
CA GLN A 382 -42.24 7.68 29.38
C GLN A 382 -43.56 7.01 28.96
N GLU A 383 -43.65 6.52 27.73
CA GLU A 383 -44.83 5.80 27.22
C GLU A 383 -45.06 4.47 27.96
N LYS A 384 -44.00 3.70 28.21
CA LYS A 384 -44.09 2.46 29.00
C LYS A 384 -44.49 2.72 30.45
N ASP A 385 -44.02 3.81 31.05
CA ASP A 385 -44.39 4.19 32.42
C ASP A 385 -45.86 4.63 32.51
N LEU A 386 -46.35 5.39 31.52
CA LEU A 386 -47.78 5.72 31.39
C LEU A 386 -48.65 4.47 31.25
N GLN A 387 -48.25 3.50 30.41
CA GLN A 387 -48.96 2.22 30.28
C GLN A 387 -48.98 1.42 31.59
N ARG A 388 -47.86 1.41 32.33
CA ARG A 388 -47.79 0.76 33.65
C ARG A 388 -48.71 1.45 34.65
N GLN A 389 -48.80 2.77 34.63
CA GLN A 389 -49.68 3.53 35.49
C GLN A 389 -51.16 3.23 35.18
N GLN A 390 -51.54 3.20 33.90
CA GLN A 390 -52.89 2.81 33.47
C GLN A 390 -53.23 1.38 33.90
N ARG A 391 -52.29 0.43 33.77
CA ARG A 391 -52.49 -0.95 34.24
C ARG A 391 -52.69 -1.01 35.76
N ARG A 392 -51.90 -0.27 36.54
CA ARG A 392 -52.06 -0.18 38.00
C ARG A 392 -53.43 0.39 38.38
N GLN A 393 -53.88 1.46 37.73
CA GLN A 393 -55.21 2.03 37.96
C GLN A 393 -56.33 1.04 37.62
N ALA A 394 -56.19 0.29 36.53
CA ALA A 394 -57.16 -0.76 36.16
C ALA A 394 -57.19 -1.92 37.18
N GLU A 395 -56.02 -2.33 37.69
CA GLU A 395 -55.92 -3.34 38.74
C GLU A 395 -56.48 -2.85 40.08
N GLU A 396 -56.22 -1.60 40.46
CA GLU A 396 -56.78 -0.97 41.66
C GLU A 396 -58.30 -0.86 41.56
N ALA A 397 -58.83 -0.45 40.41
CA ALA A 397 -60.28 -0.44 40.16
C ALA A 397 -60.90 -1.85 40.27
N ARG A 398 -60.20 -2.89 39.77
CA ARG A 398 -60.63 -4.29 39.95
C ARG A 398 -60.62 -4.72 41.42
N LYS A 399 -59.57 -4.39 42.16
CA LYS A 399 -59.46 -4.69 43.60
C LYS A 399 -60.53 -3.94 44.41
N LEU A 400 -60.83 -2.69 44.06
CA LEU A 400 -61.91 -1.91 44.68
C LEU A 400 -63.28 -2.53 44.40
N ARG A 401 -63.54 -3.00 43.16
CA ARG A 401 -64.77 -3.75 42.83
C ARG A 401 -64.89 -5.03 43.67
N GLN A 402 -63.82 -5.83 43.73
CA GLN A 402 -63.77 -7.04 44.56
C GLN A 402 -63.93 -6.74 46.05
N PHE A 403 -63.39 -5.61 46.53
CA PHE A 403 -63.56 -5.16 47.91
C PHE A 403 -65.00 -4.72 48.20
N ILE A 404 -65.64 -3.99 47.28
CA ILE A 404 -67.05 -3.60 47.40
C ILE A 404 -67.96 -4.84 47.40
N GLU A 405 -67.68 -5.83 46.54
CA GLU A 405 -68.39 -7.13 46.54
C GLU A 405 -68.19 -7.88 47.88
N ALA A 406 -66.95 -7.94 48.40
CA ALA A 406 -66.66 -8.59 49.68
C ALA A 406 -67.26 -7.86 50.89
N MET A 407 -67.33 -6.53 50.86
CA MET A 407 -68.01 -5.71 51.86
C MET A 407 -69.53 -5.90 51.86
N GLY A 408 -70.11 -6.34 50.74
CA GLY A 408 -71.52 -6.72 50.65
C GLY A 408 -71.86 -8.06 51.32
N SER A 409 -70.85 -8.86 51.70
CA SER A 409 -71.05 -10.23 52.18
C SER A 409 -70.63 -10.51 53.62
N GLU A 410 -69.97 -9.59 54.34
CA GLU A 410 -69.47 -9.90 55.69
C GLU A 410 -69.73 -8.77 56.70
N GLY A 411 -70.66 -9.01 57.63
CA GLY A 411 -70.88 -8.19 58.82
C GLY A 411 -69.75 -8.35 59.83
N LYS A 412 -68.69 -7.55 59.67
CA LYS A 412 -67.61 -7.40 60.67
C LYS A 412 -67.67 -6.00 61.28
N THR A 413 -67.54 -5.91 62.60
CA THR A 413 -67.64 -4.65 63.34
C THR A 413 -66.48 -3.71 62.99
N LEU A 414 -66.73 -2.40 63.08
CA LEU A 414 -65.80 -1.33 62.67
C LEU A 414 -64.41 -1.44 63.33
N ASP A 415 -64.31 -2.01 64.53
CA ASP A 415 -63.05 -2.15 65.26
C ASP A 415 -62.16 -3.27 64.73
N ASP A 416 -62.72 -4.36 64.19
CA ASP A 416 -61.95 -5.43 63.54
C ASP A 416 -61.32 -4.93 62.23
N LEU A 417 -62.04 -4.06 61.51
CA LEU A 417 -61.52 -3.41 60.31
C LEU A 417 -60.40 -2.41 60.63
N ARG A 418 -60.50 -1.68 61.75
CA ARG A 418 -59.43 -0.79 62.22
C ARG A 418 -58.17 -1.56 62.59
N GLN A 419 -58.28 -2.61 63.41
CA GLN A 419 -57.11 -3.45 63.75
C GLN A 419 -56.49 -4.13 62.52
N ALA A 420 -57.31 -4.60 61.57
CA ALA A 420 -56.81 -5.16 60.32
C ALA A 420 -56.09 -4.11 59.46
N SER A 421 -56.57 -2.86 59.45
CA SER A 421 -55.94 -1.75 58.74
C SER A 421 -54.59 -1.36 59.34
N GLU A 422 -54.47 -1.34 60.67
CA GLU A 422 -53.22 -1.03 61.38
C GLU A 422 -52.17 -2.12 61.15
N ARG A 423 -52.56 -3.39 61.24
CA ARG A 423 -51.68 -4.52 60.91
C ARG A 423 -51.22 -4.50 59.44
N ARG A 424 -52.07 -4.02 58.51
CA ARG A 424 -51.70 -3.81 57.10
C ARG A 424 -50.73 -2.64 56.92
N LEU A 425 -50.95 -1.52 57.61
CA LEU A 425 -50.05 -0.37 57.59
C LEU A 425 -48.67 -0.73 58.14
N GLU A 426 -48.62 -1.51 59.22
CA GLU A 426 -47.36 -1.98 59.79
C GLU A 426 -46.63 -2.97 58.87
N LYS A 427 -47.36 -3.88 58.21
CA LYS A 427 -46.78 -4.75 57.16
C LYS A 427 -46.24 -3.95 55.97
N LEU A 428 -46.97 -2.91 55.55
CA LEU A 428 -46.52 -2.01 54.47
C LEU A 428 -45.25 -1.28 54.86
N ARG A 429 -45.18 -0.70 56.08
CA ARG A 429 -43.96 -0.04 56.59
C ARG A 429 -42.76 -0.98 56.60
N ARG A 430 -42.92 -2.21 57.08
CA ARG A 430 -41.84 -3.22 57.06
C ARG A 430 -41.43 -3.60 55.65
N ALA A 431 -42.36 -3.64 54.70
CA ALA A 431 -42.05 -3.91 53.29
C ALA A 431 -41.29 -2.75 52.63
N THR A 432 -41.67 -1.48 52.90
CA THR A 432 -40.93 -0.32 52.42
C THR A 432 -39.54 -0.20 53.03
N GLU A 433 -39.38 -0.56 54.30
CA GLU A 433 -38.06 -0.57 54.96
C GLU A 433 -37.14 -1.63 54.33
N ARG A 434 -37.67 -2.84 54.07
CA ARG A 434 -36.94 -3.91 53.34
C ARG A 434 -36.57 -3.50 51.92
N GLU A 435 -37.44 -2.78 51.22
CA GLU A 435 -37.17 -2.30 49.86
C GLU A 435 -36.10 -1.19 49.87
N ARG A 436 -36.12 -0.27 50.83
CA ARG A 436 -35.03 0.69 51.04
C ARG A 436 -33.70 0.00 51.32
N GLN A 437 -33.71 -1.09 52.09
CA GLN A 437 -32.51 -1.87 52.39
C GLN A 437 -31.96 -2.55 51.14
N ARG A 438 -32.82 -3.18 50.32
CA ARG A 438 -32.45 -3.73 49.01
C ARG A 438 -31.87 -2.69 48.07
N GLN A 439 -32.44 -1.48 48.03
CA GLN A 439 -31.91 -0.40 47.19
C GLN A 439 -30.53 0.07 47.66
N LYS A 440 -30.28 0.14 48.98
CA LYS A 440 -28.95 0.42 49.53
C LYS A 440 -27.93 -0.66 49.13
N GLU A 441 -28.30 -1.94 49.22
CA GLU A 441 -27.45 -3.07 48.81
C GLU A 441 -27.14 -3.06 47.31
N VAL A 442 -28.12 -2.77 46.46
CA VAL A 442 -27.92 -2.63 45.01
C VAL A 442 -26.97 -1.48 44.68
N LEU A 443 -27.08 -0.33 45.36
CA LEU A 443 -26.18 0.79 45.16
C LEU A 443 -24.75 0.47 45.63
N ALA A 444 -24.61 -0.23 46.77
CA ALA A 444 -23.31 -0.71 47.25
C ALA A 444 -22.69 -1.71 46.27
N SER A 445 -23.47 -2.67 45.76
CA SER A 445 -23.04 -3.63 44.73
C SER A 445 -22.60 -2.93 43.43
N LYS A 446 -23.35 -1.93 42.96
CA LYS A 446 -22.97 -1.13 41.79
C LYS A 446 -21.66 -0.37 42.01
N ARG A 447 -21.46 0.24 43.18
CA ARG A 447 -20.18 0.90 43.53
C ARG A 447 -19.03 -0.09 43.52
N ASN A 448 -19.18 -1.26 44.14
CA ASN A 448 -18.16 -2.30 44.16
C ASN A 448 -17.86 -2.84 42.75
N SER A 449 -18.88 -3.03 41.91
CA SER A 449 -18.69 -3.47 40.51
C SER A 449 -17.92 -2.45 39.67
N ARG A 450 -18.14 -1.15 39.90
CA ARG A 450 -17.39 -0.07 39.21
C ARG A 450 -15.94 -0.04 39.68
N ALA A 451 -15.70 -0.13 40.99
CA ALA A 451 -14.35 -0.23 41.54
C ALA A 451 -13.59 -1.45 41.00
N ALA A 452 -14.25 -2.61 40.91
CA ALA A 452 -13.66 -3.83 40.36
C ALA A 452 -13.31 -3.70 38.87
N ARG A 453 -14.17 -3.06 38.05
CA ARG A 453 -13.88 -2.80 36.63
C ARG A 453 -12.70 -1.85 36.47
N GLN A 454 -12.60 -0.82 37.30
CA GLN A 454 -11.51 0.14 37.27
C GLN A 454 -10.17 -0.52 37.68
N ALA A 455 -10.19 -1.39 38.69
CA ALA A 455 -9.03 -2.20 39.09
C ALA A 455 -8.63 -3.24 38.03
N LYS A 456 -9.59 -3.77 37.25
CA LYS A 456 -9.28 -4.65 36.13
C LYS A 456 -8.58 -3.90 35.00
N LEU A 457 -9.10 -2.73 34.63
CA LEU A 457 -8.51 -1.87 33.59
C LEU A 457 -7.09 -1.41 33.96
N SER A 458 -6.82 -1.10 35.24
CA SER A 458 -5.46 -0.75 35.66
C SER A 458 -4.49 -1.92 35.59
N ARG A 459 -4.93 -3.14 35.96
CA ARG A 459 -4.12 -4.36 35.81
C ARG A 459 -3.87 -4.73 34.35
N GLU A 460 -4.89 -4.62 33.48
CA GLU A 460 -4.74 -4.85 32.04
C GLU A 460 -3.76 -3.85 31.42
N LYS A 461 -3.78 -2.57 31.85
CA LYS A 461 -2.82 -1.55 31.40
C LYS A 461 -1.39 -1.84 31.88
N GLN A 462 -1.21 -2.29 33.12
CA GLN A 462 0.11 -2.68 33.64
C GLN A 462 0.65 -3.95 32.96
N ALA A 463 -0.19 -4.93 32.67
CA ALA A 463 0.19 -6.14 31.94
C ALA A 463 0.58 -5.83 30.48
N ALA A 464 -0.12 -4.91 29.82
CA ALA A 464 0.22 -4.46 28.47
C ALA A 464 1.58 -3.74 28.41
N LEU A 465 1.89 -2.91 29.42
CA LEU A 465 3.20 -2.26 29.54
C LEU A 465 4.33 -3.28 29.76
N ALA A 466 4.13 -4.27 30.65
CA ALA A 466 5.12 -5.32 30.87
C ALA A 466 5.34 -6.22 29.64
N GLN A 467 4.29 -6.50 28.86
CA GLN A 467 4.43 -7.20 27.58
C GLN A 467 5.18 -6.38 26.53
N ALA A 468 4.97 -5.06 26.47
CA ALA A 468 5.71 -4.19 25.58
C ALA A 468 7.22 -4.19 25.92
N GLU A 469 7.57 -4.07 27.21
CA GLU A 469 8.96 -4.15 27.67
C GLU A 469 9.62 -5.51 27.37
N GLN A 470 8.87 -6.61 27.51
CA GLN A 470 9.37 -7.95 27.21
C GLN A 470 9.60 -8.15 25.70
N ASN A 471 8.70 -7.65 24.85
CA ASN A 471 8.86 -7.70 23.39
C ASN A 471 10.05 -6.85 22.92
N ASP A 472 10.26 -5.68 23.53
CA ASP A 472 11.42 -4.83 23.25
C ASP A 472 12.73 -5.52 23.62
N MET A 473 12.76 -6.24 24.76
CA MET A 473 13.93 -7.01 25.18
C MET A 473 14.22 -8.20 24.26
N GLN A 474 13.19 -8.91 23.79
CA GLN A 474 13.33 -9.99 22.80
C GLN A 474 13.80 -9.47 21.45
N SER A 475 13.30 -8.31 21.00
CA SER A 475 13.76 -7.65 19.79
C SER A 475 15.24 -7.27 19.89
N ALA A 476 15.67 -6.72 21.03
CA ALA A 476 17.08 -6.39 21.28
C ALA A 476 17.98 -7.64 21.31
N GLN A 477 17.53 -8.74 21.93
CA GLN A 477 18.25 -10.02 21.91
C GLN A 477 18.35 -10.61 20.50
N GLY A 478 17.28 -10.54 19.69
CA GLY A 478 17.29 -10.99 18.30
C GLY A 478 18.26 -10.19 17.43
N LEU A 479 18.35 -8.87 17.66
CA LEU A 479 19.32 -8.00 17.00
C LEU A 479 20.76 -8.36 17.40
N LEU A 480 21.02 -8.56 18.69
CA LEU A 480 22.33 -8.99 19.19
C LEU A 480 22.72 -10.39 18.66
N GLN A 481 21.78 -11.33 18.55
CA GLN A 481 22.02 -12.63 17.92
C GLN A 481 22.28 -12.51 16.42
N SER A 482 21.56 -11.65 15.71
CA SER A 482 21.81 -11.38 14.28
C SER A 482 23.19 -10.75 14.05
N ILE A 483 23.63 -9.87 14.95
CA ILE A 483 24.97 -9.29 14.91
C ILE A 483 26.02 -10.37 15.21
N ALA A 484 25.83 -11.17 16.26
CA ALA A 484 26.74 -12.27 16.61
C ALA A 484 26.88 -13.31 15.48
N THR A 485 25.78 -13.66 14.79
CA THR A 485 25.80 -14.59 13.64
C THR A 485 26.48 -13.99 12.41
N LYS A 486 26.32 -12.69 12.16
CA LYS A 486 27.08 -11.99 11.11
C LYS A 486 28.58 -11.95 11.42
N CYS A 487 28.95 -11.82 12.70
CA CYS A 487 30.35 -11.88 13.14
C CYS A 487 30.94 -13.30 13.01
N THR A 488 30.20 -14.37 13.35
CA THR A 488 30.70 -15.76 13.25
C THR A 488 30.73 -16.30 11.82
N ALA A 489 29.82 -15.86 10.95
CA ALA A 489 29.84 -16.20 9.52
C ALA A 489 31.05 -15.62 8.76
N THR A 490 31.78 -14.68 9.37
CA THR A 490 32.93 -13.98 8.76
C THR A 490 34.24 -14.23 9.49
N THR A 491 34.25 -15.06 10.54
CA THR A 491 35.47 -15.50 11.25
C THR A 491 35.98 -16.88 10.79
N GLY A 492 35.32 -17.52 9.82
CA GLY A 492 35.84 -18.70 9.14
C GLY A 492 36.65 -18.32 7.91
N GLU A 493 37.98 -18.44 8.01
CA GLU A 493 38.96 -18.44 6.92
C GLU A 493 39.21 -17.11 6.18
N SER A 494 39.99 -16.22 6.81
CA SER A 494 41.14 -15.55 6.16
C SER A 494 41.78 -14.58 7.16
N ALA A 495 42.74 -15.08 7.91
CA ALA A 495 43.73 -14.23 8.54
C ALA A 495 44.65 -13.65 7.43
N GLU A 496 45.05 -12.40 7.61
CA GLU A 496 46.05 -11.66 6.81
C GLU A 496 45.54 -10.95 5.54
N GLN A 497 44.86 -9.81 5.71
CA GLN A 497 45.25 -8.51 5.12
C GLN A 497 44.20 -7.44 5.46
N ASP A 498 44.63 -6.18 5.44
CA ASP A 498 43.82 -4.94 5.51
C ASP A 498 43.45 -4.38 6.90
N SER A 499 44.41 -3.65 7.47
CA SER A 499 44.19 -2.71 8.58
C SER A 499 43.17 -1.62 8.27
N GLY A 500 43.01 -1.23 6.98
CA GLY A 500 42.03 -0.22 6.56
C GLY A 500 40.57 -0.69 6.60
N GLU A 501 40.32 -1.99 6.45
CA GLU A 501 38.96 -2.53 6.57
C GLU A 501 38.50 -2.60 8.02
N ASN A 502 39.42 -2.80 8.96
CA ASN A 502 39.13 -2.77 10.40
C ASN A 502 38.74 -1.37 10.89
N ASP A 503 39.39 -0.32 10.38
CA ASP A 503 39.06 1.06 10.75
C ASP A 503 37.71 1.50 10.18
N PHE A 504 37.38 1.10 8.94
CA PHE A 504 36.06 1.38 8.35
C PHE A 504 34.95 0.62 9.09
N ARG A 505 35.20 -0.65 9.47
CA ARG A 505 34.25 -1.47 10.25
C ARG A 505 34.05 -0.93 11.66
N LYS A 506 35.10 -0.43 12.31
CA LYS A 506 35.01 0.25 13.61
C LYS A 506 34.20 1.54 13.52
N LEU A 507 34.41 2.32 12.45
CA LEU A 507 33.70 3.59 12.23
C LEU A 507 32.22 3.38 11.92
N VAL A 508 31.87 2.32 11.16
CA VAL A 508 30.47 1.92 10.92
C VAL A 508 29.81 1.43 12.21
N TRP A 509 30.50 0.63 13.02
CA TRP A 509 30.00 0.19 14.33
C TRP A 509 29.78 1.35 15.30
N GLU A 510 30.73 2.29 15.39
CA GLU A 510 30.60 3.51 16.20
C GLU A 510 29.44 4.37 15.72
N MET A 511 29.22 4.50 14.40
CA MET A 511 28.09 5.22 13.84
C MET A 511 26.74 4.56 14.15
N GLU A 512 26.62 3.24 14.00
CA GLU A 512 25.37 2.52 14.25
C GLU A 512 25.01 2.49 15.75
N VAL A 513 25.99 2.30 16.62
CA VAL A 513 25.80 2.38 18.08
C VAL A 513 25.46 3.80 18.51
N LYS A 514 26.08 4.83 17.92
CA LYS A 514 25.77 6.24 18.18
C LYS A 514 24.36 6.60 17.72
N ALA A 515 23.97 6.20 16.52
CA ALA A 515 22.61 6.42 16.00
C ALA A 515 21.55 5.74 16.88
N TYR A 516 21.82 4.52 17.35
CA TYR A 516 20.94 3.82 18.27
C TYR A 516 20.84 4.50 19.64
N ALA A 517 21.96 4.99 20.19
CA ALA A 517 21.98 5.74 21.44
C ALA A 517 21.22 7.08 21.33
N GLU A 518 21.40 7.79 20.21
CA GLU A 518 20.68 9.03 19.89
C GLU A 518 19.18 8.79 19.77
N GLU A 519 18.75 7.74 19.06
CA GLU A 519 17.33 7.37 18.93
C GLU A 519 16.70 7.01 20.28
N LYS A 520 17.43 6.28 21.14
CA LYS A 520 16.96 5.91 22.48
C LYS A 520 16.89 7.11 23.43
N LEU A 521 17.89 7.99 23.40
CA LEU A 521 17.87 9.23 24.18
C LEU A 521 16.74 10.16 23.73
N GLN A 522 16.48 10.22 22.43
CA GLN A 522 15.39 11.01 21.88
C GLN A 522 14.03 10.47 22.32
N ARG A 523 13.79 9.16 22.23
CA ARG A 523 12.56 8.53 22.76
C ARG A 523 12.38 8.74 24.27
N LEU A 524 13.46 8.64 25.05
CA LEU A 524 13.40 8.91 26.49
C LEU A 524 13.06 10.37 26.78
N SER A 525 13.60 11.31 26.00
CA SER A 525 13.28 12.73 26.13
C SER A 525 11.82 13.03 25.77
N GLU A 526 11.27 12.39 24.73
CA GLU A 526 9.87 12.52 24.31
C GLU A 526 8.93 11.95 25.39
N ASN A 527 9.22 10.76 25.91
CA ASN A 527 8.45 10.14 26.99
C ASN A 527 8.50 10.95 28.29
N LEU A 528 9.64 11.57 28.61
CA LEU A 528 9.76 12.45 29.77
C LEU A 528 8.93 13.72 29.58
N VAL A 529 8.92 14.30 28.39
CA VAL A 529 8.08 15.47 28.06
C VAL A 529 6.59 15.11 28.16
N GLU A 530 6.18 13.96 27.64
CA GLU A 530 4.80 13.48 27.77
C GLU A 530 4.41 13.22 29.23
N PHE A 531 5.32 12.65 30.03
CA PHE A 531 5.10 12.44 31.46
C PHE A 531 4.97 13.77 32.22
N LEU A 532 5.83 14.75 31.94
CA LEU A 532 5.79 16.07 32.57
C LEU A 532 4.54 16.85 32.15
N GLN A 533 4.10 16.75 30.90
CA GLN A 533 2.83 17.33 30.42
C GLN A 533 1.61 16.64 31.06
N ALA A 534 1.67 15.32 31.25
CA ALA A 534 0.64 14.56 31.98
C ALA A 534 0.60 14.94 33.46
N ALA A 535 1.76 15.20 34.09
CA ALA A 535 1.85 15.67 35.46
C ALA A 535 1.33 17.12 35.60
N GLU A 536 1.65 18.02 34.67
CA GLU A 536 1.15 19.40 34.62
C GLU A 536 -0.38 19.44 34.42
N SER A 537 -0.91 18.57 33.58
CA SER A 537 -2.37 18.48 33.36
C SER A 537 -3.11 17.82 34.54
N ALA A 538 -2.45 16.94 35.29
CA ALA A 538 -2.99 16.40 36.54
C ALA A 538 -3.01 17.46 37.67
N THR A 539 -1.96 18.28 37.81
CA THR A 539 -1.88 19.34 38.84
C THR A 539 -2.78 20.52 38.54
N ASN A 540 -2.99 20.87 37.26
CA ASN A 540 -3.92 21.94 36.84
C ASN A 540 -5.41 21.53 36.84
N SER A 541 -5.73 20.30 37.23
CA SER A 541 -7.12 19.82 37.35
C SER A 541 -7.75 20.00 38.74
N GLY A 542 -6.99 20.56 39.70
CA GLY A 542 -7.54 21.07 40.97
C GLY A 542 -8.16 22.47 40.79
N GLY A 543 -9.35 22.69 41.34
CA GLY A 543 -10.12 23.94 41.22
C GLY A 543 -9.40 25.20 41.71
N PRO A 544 -9.92 26.39 41.37
CA PRO A 544 -9.19 27.65 41.40
C PRO A 544 -9.21 28.31 42.78
N GLU A 545 -8.58 27.72 43.80
CA GLU A 545 -8.29 28.41 45.06
C GLU A 545 -6.98 27.85 45.65
N ASP A 546 -5.84 28.28 45.13
CA ASP A 546 -4.58 28.37 45.89
C ASP A 546 -3.52 29.07 45.04
N THR A 547 -3.24 30.34 45.38
CA THR A 547 -2.31 31.22 44.68
C THR A 547 -0.83 30.89 44.93
N SER A 548 -0.50 29.73 45.50
CA SER A 548 0.88 29.25 45.68
C SER A 548 1.38 28.29 44.58
N ILE A 549 0.49 27.77 43.72
CA ILE A 549 0.82 26.74 42.71
C ILE A 549 1.39 27.34 41.41
N VAL A 550 1.24 28.65 41.19
CA VAL A 550 1.67 29.32 39.94
C VAL A 550 3.19 29.28 39.76
N ALA A 551 3.97 29.28 40.85
CA ALA A 551 5.43 29.23 40.80
C ALA A 551 5.97 27.87 40.28
N GLY A 552 5.38 26.74 40.70
CA GLY A 552 5.82 25.40 40.27
C GLY A 552 5.51 25.09 38.80
N SER A 553 4.49 25.75 38.21
CA SER A 553 4.14 25.56 36.79
C SER A 553 5.10 26.26 35.82
N ALA A 554 5.83 27.27 36.29
CA ALA A 554 6.83 27.97 35.48
C ALA A 554 8.14 27.19 35.46
N GLU A 555 8.59 26.67 36.61
CA GLU A 555 9.78 25.81 36.72
C GLU A 555 9.61 24.50 35.95
N LEU A 556 8.42 23.88 35.98
CA LEU A 556 8.12 22.69 35.16
C LEU A 556 8.16 22.98 33.66
N ARG A 557 7.64 24.13 33.22
CA ARG A 557 7.73 24.56 31.81
C ARG A 557 9.16 24.83 31.37
N GLU A 558 9.96 25.44 32.24
CA GLU A 558 11.38 25.69 31.99
C GLU A 558 12.18 24.38 31.94
N THR A 559 11.87 23.42 32.81
CA THR A 559 12.47 22.08 32.80
C THR A 559 12.08 21.28 31.55
N VAL A 560 10.82 21.35 31.11
CA VAL A 560 10.36 20.74 29.86
C VAL A 560 11.06 21.35 28.64
N LEU A 561 11.27 22.67 28.63
CA LEU A 561 12.05 23.34 27.58
C LEU A 561 13.52 22.90 27.61
N GLN A 562 14.17 22.87 28.78
CA GLN A 562 15.56 22.42 28.90
C GLN A 562 15.77 20.97 28.47
N VAL A 563 14.87 20.05 28.86
CA VAL A 563 14.91 18.64 28.43
C VAL A 563 14.74 18.51 26.92
N ARG A 564 13.88 19.34 26.30
CA ARG A 564 13.66 19.33 24.85
C ARG A 564 14.88 19.81 24.05
N PHE A 565 15.74 20.62 24.66
CA PHE A 565 17.01 21.07 24.07
C PHE A 565 18.21 20.17 24.42
N TRP A 566 18.04 19.21 25.34
CA TRP A 566 19.11 18.31 25.80
C TRP A 566 19.71 17.38 24.71
N PRO A 567 18.93 16.86 23.75
CA PRO A 567 19.49 16.07 22.64
C PRO A 567 20.42 16.89 21.72
N GLN A 568 20.19 18.20 21.61
CA GLN A 568 21.01 19.11 20.78
C GLN A 568 22.31 19.53 21.47
N SER A 569 22.39 19.47 22.81
CA SER A 569 23.62 19.74 23.56
C SER A 569 24.48 18.50 23.76
N LEU A 570 23.90 17.31 23.89
CA LEU A 570 24.62 16.03 23.99
C LEU A 570 25.26 15.60 22.65
N SER A 571 24.61 15.89 21.52
CA SER A 571 25.20 15.65 20.19
C SER A 571 26.46 16.49 19.94
N ARG A 572 26.60 17.66 20.58
CA ARG A 572 27.83 18.47 20.58
C ARG A 572 28.92 17.93 21.52
N PHE A 573 28.57 17.27 22.63
CA PHE A 573 29.54 16.70 23.58
C PHE A 573 30.09 15.33 23.15
N LEU A 574 29.44 14.64 22.21
CA LEU A 574 29.89 13.37 21.61
C LEU A 574 30.66 13.58 20.28
N LEU A 575 31.06 14.82 19.99
CA LEU A 575 31.85 15.25 18.83
C LEU A 575 33.24 15.81 19.23
N ASP A 576 33.51 15.92 20.53
CA ASP A 576 34.84 16.06 21.12
C ASP A 576 35.22 14.72 21.78
#